data_AF-A0A261AXF3-F1
#
_entry.id   AF-A0A261AXF3-F1
#
_cell.length_a   1.000
_cell.length_b   1.000
_cell.length_c   1.000
_cell.angle_alpha   90.00
_cell.angle_beta   90.00
_cell.angle_gamma   90.00
#
_symmetry.space_group_name_H-M   'P 1'
#
loop_
_entity.id
_entity.type
_entity.pdbx_description
1 polymer ?
#
loop_
_entity_poly.entity_id
_entity_poly.type
_entity_poly.pdbx_seq_one_letter_code
_entity_poly.pdbx_strand_id
1 'polypeptide(L)'
;MEFSSLDLPEIREKFKNLVPIEWKQSDSNFFHNILRRFCNFAENETIAIIRLYKTPYFVKLEKLKELKGLLHIMSSVLLGIPAKEVRNAKSDGFTLQNLKNELKHLSLTETFTEIENYAEVVYKHVDRVKKEQFLRTCDLFDAIEHCQRICIINRLKKFLHNQKGCARVPGLKCDECTKIQKIQKVQKTSDAEIPLKTAKTPEYSKNPTIACEKCTESSQIVLKIKNELKINQNLMSEMRKKLEDADEQHKKVLEERKKEIGNLQKKIDTQTKWKTENLELKKRISEISNQKNEENLLKRVKELENTGQENEKKIENLIAMISRMEMTEEKYQDIITEEDQKFKRLRLDFINASESWNSEKQQLHQEILTRNQRIQEFHVENS
;
A
#
# COMPACT_ATOMS: atom_id res chain seq x y z
N MET A 1 -24.77 -9.29 -25.55
CA MET A 1 -24.59 -7.84 -25.76
C MET A 1 -23.10 -7.59 -25.70
N GLU A 2 -22.47 -7.26 -26.83
CA GLU A 2 -21.01 -7.14 -26.93
C GLU A 2 -20.54 -5.78 -26.42
N PHE A 3 -19.50 -5.75 -25.59
CA PHE A 3 -18.88 -4.51 -25.08
C PHE A 3 -17.92 -3.90 -26.13
N SER A 4 -18.42 -3.64 -27.34
CA SER A 4 -17.62 -3.20 -28.49
C SER A 4 -17.56 -1.67 -28.70
N SER A 5 -18.23 -0.87 -27.86
CA SER A 5 -18.39 0.58 -28.08
C SER A 5 -18.07 1.47 -26.87
N LEU A 6 -17.06 1.12 -26.07
CA LEU A 6 -16.34 2.13 -25.28
C LEU A 6 -15.36 2.83 -26.22
N ASP A 7 -15.67 4.07 -26.58
CA ASP A 7 -14.96 4.78 -27.65
C ASP A 7 -13.53 5.18 -27.23
N LEU A 8 -12.60 4.27 -27.53
CA LEU A 8 -11.18 4.32 -27.16
C LEU A 8 -10.36 5.53 -27.66
N PRO A 9 -10.73 6.31 -28.71
CA PRO A 9 -9.99 7.51 -29.09
C PRO A 9 -9.87 8.53 -27.96
N GLU A 10 -10.92 8.73 -27.16
CA GLU A 10 -10.93 9.74 -26.10
C GLU A 10 -10.00 9.37 -24.93
N ILE A 11 -9.91 8.07 -24.63
CA ILE A 11 -8.91 7.51 -23.70
C ILE A 11 -7.50 7.69 -24.28
N ARG A 12 -7.31 7.39 -25.56
CA ARG A 12 -6.00 7.49 -26.24
C ARG A 12 -5.47 8.92 -26.27
N GLU A 13 -6.31 9.94 -26.49
CA GLU A 13 -5.95 11.35 -26.36
C GLU A 13 -5.52 11.70 -24.93
N LYS A 14 -6.32 11.31 -23.92
CA LYS A 14 -6.01 11.57 -22.49
C LYS A 14 -4.68 10.93 -22.05
N PHE A 15 -4.22 9.87 -22.72
CA PHE A 15 -2.91 9.22 -22.47
C PHE A 15 -1.74 9.72 -23.35
N LYS A 16 -1.93 10.63 -24.32
CA LYS A 16 -0.81 11.21 -25.10
C LYS A 16 0.17 12.02 -24.25
N ASN A 17 -0.26 12.50 -23.08
CA ASN A 17 0.55 13.30 -22.15
C ASN A 17 1.50 12.47 -21.25
N LEU A 18 1.69 11.17 -21.52
CA LEU A 18 2.71 10.37 -20.84
C LEU A 18 4.11 10.70 -21.40
N VAL A 19 4.83 11.54 -20.66
CA VAL A 19 6.19 12.00 -20.99
C VAL A 19 7.17 10.82 -21.17
N PRO A 20 7.92 10.75 -22.29
CA PRO A 20 9.08 9.87 -22.39
C PRO A 20 10.20 10.40 -21.49
N ILE A 21 10.59 9.64 -20.48
CA ILE A 21 11.72 10.02 -19.60
C ILE A 21 13.00 9.40 -20.16
N GLU A 22 13.90 10.25 -20.66
CA GLU A 22 15.30 9.87 -20.89
C GLU A 22 16.03 9.79 -19.55
N TRP A 23 16.67 8.65 -19.28
CA TRP A 23 17.37 8.41 -18.02
C TRP A 23 18.85 8.75 -18.16
N LYS A 24 19.37 9.65 -17.32
CA LYS A 24 20.80 9.88 -17.13
C LYS A 24 21.30 9.23 -15.84
N GLN A 25 22.60 8.97 -15.79
CA GLN A 25 23.14 7.84 -15.03
C GLN A 25 23.46 8.14 -13.56
N SER A 26 22.43 8.17 -12.69
CA SER A 26 22.63 8.17 -11.22
C SER A 26 21.52 7.51 -10.36
N ASP A 27 20.44 6.99 -10.95
CA ASP A 27 19.22 6.55 -10.22
C ASP A 27 19.29 5.20 -9.45
N SER A 28 20.47 4.81 -8.95
CA SER A 28 20.64 3.59 -8.15
C SER A 28 19.90 3.63 -6.80
N ASN A 29 19.58 4.81 -6.27
CA ASN A 29 18.99 4.98 -4.93
C ASN A 29 17.46 5.07 -4.94
N PHE A 30 16.83 5.30 -6.10
CA PHE A 30 15.38 5.48 -6.21
C PHE A 30 14.63 4.15 -6.01
N PHE A 31 15.04 3.08 -6.72
CA PHE A 31 14.41 1.76 -6.60
C PHE A 31 14.62 1.09 -5.24
N HIS A 32 15.74 1.40 -4.57
CA HIS A 32 16.02 0.89 -3.22
C HIS A 32 14.99 1.39 -2.18
N ASN A 33 14.39 2.56 -2.37
CA ASN A 33 13.35 3.09 -1.49
C ASN A 33 11.94 2.57 -1.86
N ILE A 34 11.64 2.37 -3.15
CA ILE A 34 10.36 1.79 -3.59
C ILE A 34 10.20 0.36 -3.05
N LEU A 35 11.22 -0.49 -3.17
CA LEU A 35 11.16 -1.86 -2.64
C LEU A 35 11.27 -1.94 -1.11
N ARG A 36 11.74 -0.88 -0.43
CA ARG A 36 11.71 -0.77 1.03
C ARG A 36 10.30 -0.45 1.54
N ARG A 37 9.52 0.34 0.78
CA ARG A 37 8.09 0.62 1.06
C ARG A 37 7.15 -0.56 0.77
N PHE A 38 7.40 -1.36 -0.27
CA PHE A 38 6.57 -2.55 -0.56
C PHE A 38 6.60 -3.66 0.52
N CYS A 39 7.48 -3.55 1.53
CA CYS A 39 7.58 -4.50 2.63
C CYS A 39 7.19 -3.90 4.00
N ASN A 40 6.86 -2.61 4.10
CA ASN A 40 6.41 -1.99 5.35
C ASN A 40 5.58 -0.73 5.09
N PHE A 41 4.43 -0.71 5.76
CA PHE A 41 3.50 0.41 5.95
C PHE A 41 2.67 0.89 4.75
N ALA A 42 1.38 1.08 5.06
CA ALA A 42 0.50 1.98 4.35
C ALA A 42 0.93 3.45 4.59
N GLU A 43 0.19 4.37 3.98
CA GLU A 43 0.30 5.81 4.13
C GLU A 43 1.47 6.51 3.40
N ASN A 44 1.05 7.51 2.60
CA ASN A 44 1.83 8.58 2.01
C ASN A 44 2.74 8.21 0.81
N GLU A 45 2.03 8.19 -0.34
CA GLU A 45 2.49 8.44 -1.70
C GLU A 45 3.33 7.32 -2.35
N THR A 46 2.69 6.52 -3.20
CA THR A 46 3.35 5.47 -3.99
C THR A 46 2.63 5.26 -5.32
N ILE A 47 3.37 5.37 -6.42
CA ILE A 47 2.91 5.13 -7.81
C ILE A 47 2.40 3.69 -7.96
N ALA A 48 1.31 3.49 -8.70
CA ALA A 48 0.70 2.18 -8.93
C ALA A 48 0.95 1.69 -10.36
N ILE A 49 0.91 0.37 -10.57
CA ILE A 49 1.09 -0.26 -11.88
C ILE A 49 -0.28 -0.68 -12.42
N ILE A 50 -0.70 -0.11 -13.55
CA ILE A 50 -1.93 -0.51 -14.27
C ILE A 50 -1.52 -1.26 -15.54
N ARG A 51 -2.20 -2.36 -15.83
CA ARG A 51 -1.99 -3.16 -17.04
C ARG A 51 -3.17 -2.97 -18.00
N LEU A 52 -3.09 -1.93 -18.84
CA LEU A 52 -4.16 -1.60 -19.79
C LEU A 52 -4.12 -2.44 -21.08
N TYR A 53 -2.99 -3.08 -21.42
CA TYR A 53 -2.90 -4.12 -22.45
C TYR A 53 -1.67 -5.01 -22.18
N LYS A 54 -1.06 -5.66 -23.20
CA LYS A 54 0.08 -6.59 -23.03
C LYS A 54 1.27 -6.01 -22.25
N THR A 55 1.46 -4.68 -22.25
CA THR A 55 2.47 -3.90 -21.50
C THR A 55 1.94 -3.33 -20.16
N PRO A 56 2.72 -3.38 -19.06
CA PRO A 56 2.42 -2.68 -17.82
C PRO A 56 2.86 -1.20 -17.88
N TYR A 57 2.08 -0.31 -17.27
CA TYR A 57 2.36 1.13 -17.16
C TYR A 57 2.39 1.58 -15.69
N PHE A 58 3.29 2.50 -15.36
CA PHE A 58 3.31 3.19 -14.08
C PHE A 58 2.39 4.41 -14.13
N VAL A 59 1.49 4.54 -13.16
CA VAL A 59 0.48 5.61 -13.09
C VAL A 59 0.60 6.32 -11.74
N LYS A 60 0.66 7.66 -11.78
CA LYS A 60 0.72 8.50 -10.58
C LYS A 60 -0.48 8.21 -9.66
N LEU A 61 -0.24 8.15 -8.35
CA LEU A 61 -1.26 7.74 -7.38
C LEU A 61 -2.47 8.69 -7.36
N GLU A 62 -2.29 9.98 -7.62
CA GLU A 62 -3.37 10.97 -7.79
C GLU A 62 -4.34 10.52 -8.89
N LYS A 63 -3.81 10.17 -10.06
CA LYS A 63 -4.61 9.64 -11.18
C LYS A 63 -5.20 8.28 -10.91
N LEU A 64 -4.55 7.45 -10.07
CA LEU A 64 -5.18 6.23 -9.56
C LEU A 64 -6.30 6.52 -8.54
N LYS A 65 -6.23 7.58 -7.72
CA LYS A 65 -7.30 7.97 -6.79
C LYS A 65 -8.53 8.46 -7.56
N GLU A 66 -8.33 9.30 -8.59
CA GLU A 66 -9.37 9.69 -9.55
C GLU A 66 -10.01 8.46 -10.21
N LEU A 67 -9.20 7.54 -10.76
CA LEU A 67 -9.67 6.26 -11.32
C LEU A 67 -10.36 5.36 -10.30
N LYS A 68 -9.92 5.32 -9.03
CA LYS A 68 -10.51 4.50 -7.98
C LYS A 68 -11.87 5.03 -7.55
N GLY A 69 -12.08 6.34 -7.55
CA GLY A 69 -13.40 6.94 -7.37
C GLY A 69 -14.36 6.52 -8.48
N LEU A 70 -13.93 6.66 -9.74
CA LEU A 70 -14.71 6.23 -10.92
C LEU A 70 -14.99 4.72 -10.91
N LEU A 71 -13.99 3.86 -10.63
CA LEU A 71 -14.16 2.41 -10.53
C LEU A 71 -15.04 2.00 -9.35
N HIS A 72 -15.00 2.69 -8.22
CA HIS A 72 -15.88 2.42 -7.09
C HIS A 72 -17.34 2.74 -7.44
N ILE A 73 -17.58 3.91 -8.06
CA ILE A 73 -18.91 4.31 -8.57
C ILE A 73 -19.39 3.34 -9.65
N MET A 74 -18.54 2.94 -10.60
CA MET A 74 -18.92 1.95 -11.62
C MET A 74 -19.16 0.55 -11.03
N SER A 75 -18.46 0.17 -9.96
CA SER A 75 -18.68 -1.12 -9.29
C SER A 75 -19.98 -1.13 -8.49
N SER A 76 -20.33 -0.03 -7.79
CA SER A 76 -21.52 0.05 -6.95
C SER A 76 -22.80 0.40 -7.73
N VAL A 77 -22.72 1.30 -8.70
CA VAL A 77 -23.88 1.80 -9.47
C VAL A 77 -24.13 0.98 -10.74
N LEU A 78 -23.09 0.44 -11.38
CA LEU A 78 -23.17 -0.13 -12.74
C LEU A 78 -23.11 -1.67 -12.79
N LEU A 79 -22.58 -2.32 -11.74
CA LEU A 79 -22.49 -3.79 -11.68
C LEU A 79 -23.34 -4.41 -10.57
N GLY A 80 -23.67 -3.68 -9.50
CA GLY A 80 -24.53 -4.15 -8.42
C GLY A 80 -24.00 -5.39 -7.65
N ILE A 81 -22.72 -5.73 -7.80
CA ILE A 81 -22.12 -6.90 -7.15
C ILE A 81 -21.74 -6.51 -5.72
N PRO A 82 -22.40 -7.07 -4.67
CA PRO A 82 -21.99 -6.84 -3.30
C PRO A 82 -20.60 -7.44 -3.06
N ALA A 83 -19.74 -6.71 -2.35
CA ALA A 83 -18.45 -7.23 -1.93
C ALA A 83 -18.67 -8.42 -0.98
N LYS A 84 -18.04 -9.57 -1.29
CA LYS A 84 -18.09 -10.77 -0.45
C LYS A 84 -17.03 -10.65 0.65
N GLU A 85 -17.42 -10.97 1.88
CA GLU A 85 -16.51 -10.96 3.03
C GLU A 85 -15.71 -12.27 3.14
N VAL A 86 -14.55 -12.20 3.80
CA VAL A 86 -13.76 -13.40 4.14
C VAL A 86 -14.43 -14.12 5.31
N ARG A 87 -14.74 -15.40 5.13
CA ARG A 87 -15.38 -16.21 6.18
C ARG A 87 -14.39 -16.59 7.26
N ASN A 88 -14.87 -16.65 8.50
CA ASN A 88 -14.05 -17.05 9.65
C ASN A 88 -13.53 -18.49 9.53
N ALA A 89 -12.29 -18.70 9.96
CA ALA A 89 -11.76 -20.03 10.21
C ALA A 89 -12.50 -20.69 11.38
N LYS A 90 -12.50 -22.03 11.41
CA LYS A 90 -13.09 -22.78 12.53
C LYS A 90 -12.14 -22.82 13.72
N SER A 91 -12.58 -23.37 14.85
CA SER A 91 -11.76 -23.57 16.05
C SER A 91 -10.60 -24.56 15.86
N ASP A 92 -10.74 -25.53 14.94
CA ASP A 92 -9.67 -26.41 14.43
C ASP A 92 -8.82 -25.76 13.32
N GLY A 93 -9.09 -24.49 13.02
CA GLY A 93 -8.39 -23.67 12.03
C GLY A 93 -8.93 -23.82 10.60
N PHE A 94 -8.04 -23.67 9.61
CA PHE A 94 -8.35 -23.90 8.20
C PHE A 94 -7.30 -24.79 7.52
N THR A 95 -7.75 -25.61 6.56
CA THR A 95 -6.90 -26.48 5.73
C THR A 95 -6.61 -25.85 4.36
N LEU A 96 -5.70 -26.45 3.59
CA LEU A 96 -5.46 -26.08 2.19
C LEU A 96 -6.76 -26.07 1.35
N GLN A 97 -7.70 -26.98 1.60
CA GLN A 97 -8.96 -27.01 0.86
C GLN A 97 -9.89 -25.86 1.29
N ASN A 98 -9.86 -25.44 2.57
CA ASN A 98 -10.58 -24.25 3.01
C ASN A 98 -10.04 -22.99 2.33
N LEU A 99 -8.71 -22.84 2.20
CA LEU A 99 -8.10 -21.72 1.48
C LEU A 99 -8.56 -21.67 0.01
N LYS A 100 -8.54 -22.81 -0.72
CA LYS A 100 -9.05 -22.87 -2.11
C LYS A 100 -10.54 -22.52 -2.20
N ASN A 101 -11.35 -23.07 -1.30
CA ASN A 101 -12.78 -22.77 -1.22
C ASN A 101 -13.05 -21.28 -0.95
N GLU A 102 -12.17 -20.59 -0.21
CA GLU A 102 -12.28 -19.16 0.07
C GLU A 102 -11.85 -18.30 -1.12
N LEU A 103 -10.75 -18.64 -1.80
CA LEU A 103 -10.34 -17.99 -3.05
C LEU A 103 -11.45 -18.04 -4.12
N LYS A 104 -12.16 -19.17 -4.20
CA LYS A 104 -13.34 -19.35 -5.07
C LYS A 104 -14.57 -18.60 -4.56
N HIS A 105 -14.83 -18.59 -3.25
CA HIS A 105 -15.95 -17.83 -2.66
C HIS A 105 -15.86 -16.35 -3.05
N LEU A 106 -14.67 -15.76 -2.87
CA LEU A 106 -14.34 -14.37 -3.18
C LEU A 106 -14.22 -14.05 -4.69
N SER A 107 -14.51 -15.00 -5.59
CA SER A 107 -14.34 -14.86 -7.05
C SER A 107 -12.92 -14.48 -7.50
N LEU A 108 -11.91 -14.74 -6.66
CA LEU A 108 -10.51 -14.46 -7.00
C LEU A 108 -9.97 -15.42 -8.06
N THR A 109 -10.54 -16.61 -8.18
CA THR A 109 -10.25 -17.57 -9.26
C THR A 109 -10.69 -17.07 -10.64
N GLU A 110 -11.65 -16.15 -10.71
CA GLU A 110 -12.09 -15.51 -11.96
C GLU A 110 -11.15 -14.36 -12.34
N THR A 111 -10.70 -13.58 -11.34
CA THR A 111 -9.76 -12.45 -11.52
C THR A 111 -8.31 -12.91 -11.79
N PHE A 112 -7.93 -14.01 -11.15
CA PHE A 112 -6.60 -14.60 -11.17
C PHE A 112 -6.76 -16.10 -11.40
N THR A 113 -6.93 -16.51 -12.65
CA THR A 113 -7.10 -17.92 -13.04
C THR A 113 -5.91 -18.80 -12.60
N GLU A 114 -4.74 -18.20 -12.35
CA GLU A 114 -3.56 -18.87 -11.83
C GLU A 114 -3.54 -19.08 -10.30
N ILE A 115 -4.45 -18.49 -9.52
CA ILE A 115 -4.28 -18.28 -8.06
C ILE A 115 -4.23 -19.57 -7.23
N GLU A 116 -5.03 -20.58 -7.58
CA GLU A 116 -5.07 -21.84 -6.83
C GLU A 116 -3.75 -22.63 -6.92
N ASN A 117 -2.93 -22.38 -7.94
CA ASN A 117 -1.61 -22.99 -8.09
C ASN A 117 -0.62 -22.52 -7.01
N TYR A 118 -0.90 -21.38 -6.37
CA TYR A 118 -0.08 -20.85 -5.27
C TYR A 118 -0.60 -21.25 -3.89
N ALA A 119 -1.86 -21.71 -3.79
CA ALA A 119 -2.49 -22.02 -2.51
C ALA A 119 -1.69 -23.04 -1.70
N GLU A 120 -1.08 -24.06 -2.32
CA GLU A 120 -0.28 -25.07 -1.61
C GLU A 120 1.02 -24.50 -1.01
N VAL A 121 1.77 -23.70 -1.79
CA VAL A 121 3.03 -23.12 -1.32
C VAL A 121 2.79 -22.01 -0.29
N VAL A 122 1.69 -21.26 -0.42
CA VAL A 122 1.28 -20.25 0.56
C VAL A 122 0.77 -20.92 1.83
N TYR A 123 -0.06 -21.95 1.75
CA TYR A 123 -0.52 -22.72 2.91
C TYR A 123 0.66 -23.28 3.72
N LYS A 124 1.61 -23.95 3.03
CA LYS A 124 2.86 -24.44 3.65
C LYS A 124 3.74 -23.32 4.23
N HIS A 125 3.61 -22.09 3.73
CA HIS A 125 4.32 -20.94 4.29
C HIS A 125 3.66 -20.46 5.58
N VAL A 126 2.35 -20.19 5.58
CA VAL A 126 1.62 -19.70 6.76
C VAL A 126 1.60 -20.74 7.88
N ASP A 127 1.40 -22.02 7.56
CA ASP A 127 1.43 -23.12 8.55
C ASP A 127 2.79 -23.26 9.26
N ARG A 128 3.88 -22.87 8.59
CA ARG A 128 5.24 -22.88 9.16
C ARG A 128 5.54 -21.65 10.02
N VAL A 129 4.86 -20.52 9.80
CA VAL A 129 5.11 -19.25 10.53
C VAL A 129 3.99 -18.85 11.50
N LYS A 130 2.93 -19.66 11.60
CA LYS A 130 1.82 -19.47 12.53
C LYS A 130 2.32 -19.40 13.98
N LYS A 131 1.60 -18.63 14.80
CA LYS A 131 1.92 -18.42 16.22
C LYS A 131 1.22 -19.40 17.17
N GLU A 132 0.19 -20.08 16.68
CA GLU A 132 -0.66 -20.98 17.46
C GLU A 132 -0.72 -22.38 16.83
N GLN A 133 -1.32 -23.34 17.54
CA GLN A 133 -1.46 -24.72 17.07
C GLN A 133 -2.22 -24.83 15.74
N PHE A 134 -3.29 -24.03 15.59
CA PHE A 134 -4.18 -24.02 14.43
C PHE A 134 -4.08 -22.69 13.68
N LEU A 135 -4.37 -22.72 12.37
CA LEU A 135 -4.39 -21.53 11.52
C LEU A 135 -5.72 -20.78 11.66
N ARG A 136 -5.68 -19.54 12.16
CA ARG A 136 -6.86 -18.72 12.49
C ARG A 136 -7.29 -17.85 11.31
N THR A 137 -8.38 -17.08 11.47
CA THR A 137 -8.86 -16.17 10.41
C THR A 137 -7.82 -15.12 10.00
N CYS A 138 -6.99 -14.60 10.92
CA CYS A 138 -5.89 -13.69 10.55
C CYS A 138 -4.86 -14.36 9.62
N ASP A 139 -4.50 -15.61 9.91
CA ASP A 139 -3.57 -16.39 9.08
C ASP A 139 -4.23 -16.73 7.70
N LEU A 140 -5.57 -16.74 7.61
CA LEU A 140 -6.33 -16.89 6.36
C LEU A 140 -6.31 -15.60 5.52
N PHE A 141 -6.44 -14.43 6.14
CA PHE A 141 -6.24 -13.15 5.46
C PHE A 141 -4.83 -13.06 4.86
N ASP A 142 -3.79 -13.38 5.65
CA ASP A 142 -2.40 -13.42 5.19
C ASP A 142 -2.24 -14.40 4.01
N ALA A 143 -2.84 -15.59 4.08
CA ALA A 143 -2.79 -16.57 2.99
C ALA A 143 -3.47 -16.08 1.70
N ILE A 144 -4.62 -15.42 1.79
CA ILE A 144 -5.32 -14.84 0.62
C ILE A 144 -4.47 -13.71 0.02
N GLU A 145 -3.93 -12.82 0.85
CA GLU A 145 -3.08 -11.71 0.41
C GLU A 145 -1.81 -12.23 -0.28
N HIS A 146 -1.14 -13.23 0.31
CA HIS A 146 0.03 -13.86 -0.31
C HIS A 146 -0.30 -14.50 -1.66
N CYS A 147 -1.45 -15.16 -1.82
CA CYS A 147 -1.87 -15.72 -3.11
C CYS A 147 -2.06 -14.62 -4.18
N GLN A 148 -2.77 -13.53 -3.85
CA GLN A 148 -2.96 -12.38 -4.74
C GLN A 148 -1.64 -11.70 -5.08
N ARG A 149 -0.78 -11.47 -4.07
CA ARG A 149 0.55 -10.86 -4.18
C ARG A 149 1.44 -11.65 -5.15
N ILE A 150 1.45 -12.98 -5.07
CA ILE A 150 2.20 -13.83 -6.01
C ILE A 150 1.66 -13.69 -7.44
N CYS A 151 0.34 -13.66 -7.65
CA CYS A 151 -0.24 -13.45 -8.99
C CYS A 151 0.21 -12.11 -9.60
N ILE A 152 0.11 -11.02 -8.85
CA ILE A 152 0.53 -9.67 -9.28
C ILE A 152 2.03 -9.63 -9.58
N ILE A 153 2.86 -10.18 -8.68
CA ILE A 153 4.31 -10.16 -8.84
C ILE A 153 4.79 -11.07 -9.99
N ASN A 154 4.16 -12.21 -10.23
CA ASN A 154 4.53 -13.10 -11.33
C ASN A 154 4.31 -12.40 -12.69
N ARG A 155 3.27 -11.56 -12.80
CA ARG A 155 3.02 -10.68 -13.96
C ARG A 155 4.09 -9.58 -14.12
N LEU A 156 4.90 -9.31 -13.08
CA LEU A 156 6.01 -8.34 -13.03
C LEU A 156 7.39 -9.00 -12.86
N LYS A 157 7.51 -10.33 -13.06
CA LYS A 157 8.71 -11.11 -12.69
C LYS A 157 10.03 -10.57 -13.25
N LYS A 158 10.03 -10.04 -14.49
CA LYS A 158 11.22 -9.46 -15.13
C LYS A 158 11.67 -8.15 -14.46
N PHE A 159 10.73 -7.30 -14.08
CA PHE A 159 11.02 -6.07 -13.32
C PHE A 159 11.62 -6.43 -11.95
N LEU A 160 11.01 -7.38 -11.23
CA LEU A 160 11.53 -7.80 -9.92
C LEU A 160 12.90 -8.50 -10.03
N HIS A 161 13.17 -9.21 -11.13
CA HIS A 161 14.47 -9.82 -11.41
C HIS A 161 15.57 -8.77 -11.59
N ASN A 162 15.31 -7.76 -12.43
CA ASN A 162 16.24 -6.64 -12.65
C ASN A 162 16.60 -5.92 -11.33
N GLN A 163 15.65 -5.84 -10.40
CA GLN A 163 15.84 -5.27 -9.06
C GLN A 163 16.39 -6.26 -8.00
N LYS A 164 16.80 -7.47 -8.42
CA LYS A 164 17.28 -8.57 -7.56
C LYS A 164 16.32 -8.94 -6.42
N GLY A 165 15.03 -8.66 -6.59
CA GLY A 165 14.00 -8.80 -5.55
C GLY A 165 13.32 -10.17 -5.49
N CYS A 166 13.51 -11.05 -6.48
CA CYS A 166 12.74 -12.29 -6.63
C CYS A 166 12.79 -13.22 -5.39
N ALA A 167 13.93 -13.27 -4.69
CA ALA A 167 14.09 -14.09 -3.49
C ALA A 167 13.25 -13.63 -2.29
N ARG A 168 12.69 -12.41 -2.32
CA ARG A 168 11.87 -11.85 -1.24
C ARG A 168 10.39 -12.29 -1.31
N VAL A 169 10.01 -13.07 -2.32
CA VAL A 169 8.61 -13.44 -2.58
C VAL A 169 8.49 -14.97 -2.51
N PRO A 170 7.96 -15.52 -1.40
CA PRO A 170 7.75 -16.96 -1.27
C PRO A 170 6.95 -17.53 -2.44
N GLY A 171 7.37 -18.69 -2.97
CA GLY A 171 6.70 -19.36 -4.07
C GLY A 171 6.93 -18.77 -5.48
N LEU A 172 7.58 -17.61 -5.63
CA LEU A 172 7.83 -17.03 -6.96
C LEU A 172 8.91 -17.82 -7.74
N LYS A 173 8.49 -18.48 -8.82
CA LYS A 173 9.40 -19.14 -9.78
C LYS A 173 9.93 -18.11 -10.79
N CYS A 174 11.19 -17.70 -10.64
CA CYS A 174 11.86 -16.77 -11.57
C CYS A 174 12.86 -17.52 -12.47
N ASP A 175 12.50 -17.68 -13.74
CA ASP A 175 13.27 -18.44 -14.73
C ASP A 175 14.72 -17.94 -14.89
N GLU A 176 14.91 -16.61 -14.80
CA GLU A 176 16.22 -15.96 -14.92
C GLU A 176 17.11 -16.24 -13.70
N CYS A 177 16.55 -16.19 -12.47
CA CYS A 177 17.26 -16.61 -11.25
C CYS A 177 17.64 -18.10 -11.31
N THR A 178 16.74 -18.97 -11.77
CA THR A 178 16.99 -20.42 -11.86
C THR A 178 18.09 -20.75 -12.86
N LYS A 179 18.25 -19.98 -13.94
CA LYS A 179 19.37 -20.15 -14.90
C LYS A 179 20.72 -19.80 -14.25
N ILE A 180 20.81 -18.67 -13.55
CA ILE A 180 22.07 -18.21 -12.92
C ILE A 180 22.57 -19.20 -11.85
N GLN A 181 21.67 -19.74 -11.02
CA GLN A 181 22.05 -20.68 -9.95
C GLN A 181 22.60 -22.03 -10.49
N LYS A 182 22.22 -22.44 -11.70
CA LYS A 182 22.77 -23.66 -12.33
C LYS A 182 24.21 -23.46 -12.80
N ILE A 183 24.56 -22.26 -13.25
CA ILE A 183 25.91 -21.94 -13.76
C ILE A 183 26.93 -21.88 -12.62
N GLN A 184 26.57 -21.25 -11.49
CA GLN A 184 27.49 -21.03 -10.37
C GLN A 184 27.92 -22.31 -9.62
N LYS A 185 27.16 -23.42 -9.74
CA LYS A 185 27.52 -24.69 -9.10
C LYS A 185 28.63 -25.47 -9.81
N VAL A 186 29.05 -25.06 -11.01
CA VAL A 186 30.03 -25.78 -11.84
C VAL A 186 31.48 -25.33 -11.60
N GLN A 187 31.72 -24.20 -10.93
CA GLN A 187 33.03 -23.53 -10.87
C GLN A 187 33.73 -23.55 -9.50
N LYS A 188 33.44 -24.51 -8.61
CA LYS A 188 33.88 -24.47 -7.20
C LYS A 188 34.61 -25.71 -6.65
N THR A 189 35.40 -26.38 -7.50
CA THR A 189 36.20 -27.55 -7.10
C THR A 189 37.63 -27.48 -7.65
N SER A 190 38.52 -26.82 -6.89
CA SER A 190 40.00 -26.84 -6.93
C SER A 190 40.58 -25.89 -5.83
N ASP A 191 41.81 -26.01 -5.30
CA ASP A 191 42.75 -27.14 -5.12
C ASP A 191 43.77 -26.79 -3.99
N ALA A 192 44.43 -27.78 -3.37
CA ALA A 192 45.36 -27.64 -2.22
C ALA A 192 46.29 -28.88 -2.06
N GLU A 193 47.44 -28.91 -1.34
CA GLU A 193 48.13 -27.87 -0.53
C GLU A 193 49.67 -28.13 -0.38
N ILE A 194 50.35 -27.18 0.31
CA ILE A 194 51.65 -27.16 1.03
C ILE A 194 52.14 -28.55 1.56
N PRO A 195 53.45 -28.97 1.53
CA PRO A 195 54.64 -28.24 2.05
C PRO A 195 56.03 -28.44 1.32
N LEU A 196 57.12 -27.96 1.97
CA LEU A 196 58.58 -28.09 1.69
C LEU A 196 59.33 -28.49 3.00
N LYS A 197 60.46 -29.22 2.99
CA LYS A 197 61.40 -29.37 4.16
C LYS A 197 62.90 -29.53 3.81
N THR A 198 63.77 -29.43 4.84
CA THR A 198 65.18 -28.95 4.83
C THR A 198 66.26 -29.94 5.37
N ALA A 199 67.55 -29.54 5.31
CA ALA A 199 68.77 -30.33 5.62
C ALA A 199 69.52 -29.95 6.94
N LYS A 200 70.64 -30.64 7.27
CA LYS A 200 71.59 -30.37 8.40
C LYS A 200 73.07 -30.72 8.09
N THR A 201 74.00 -30.24 8.92
CA THR A 201 75.49 -30.19 8.77
C THR A 201 76.29 -31.04 9.82
N PRO A 202 77.64 -31.20 9.68
CA PRO A 202 78.46 -32.24 10.37
C PRO A 202 79.45 -31.79 11.49
N GLU A 203 80.23 -32.75 12.02
CA GLU A 203 81.16 -32.67 13.19
C GLU A 203 82.68 -32.44 12.87
N TYR A 204 83.52 -32.41 13.91
CA TYR A 204 84.91 -31.86 13.97
C TYR A 204 85.91 -32.79 14.71
N SER A 205 87.23 -32.75 14.42
CA SER A 205 88.26 -33.42 15.28
C SER A 205 89.72 -32.92 15.17
N LYS A 206 90.24 -32.41 16.31
CA LYS A 206 91.56 -32.56 16.98
C LYS A 206 92.90 -32.68 16.20
N ASN A 207 93.94 -31.92 16.63
CA ASN A 207 95.07 -32.41 17.47
C ASN A 207 96.13 -31.32 17.87
N PRO A 208 97.09 -31.58 18.81
CA PRO A 208 97.81 -30.55 19.61
C PRO A 208 99.36 -30.59 19.61
N THR A 209 100.03 -29.62 20.26
CA THR A 209 101.36 -29.80 20.91
C THR A 209 101.61 -28.80 22.08
N ILE A 210 102.58 -29.09 22.96
CA ILE A 210 102.71 -28.59 24.34
C ILE A 210 103.89 -27.61 24.54
N ALA A 211 103.70 -26.60 25.41
CA ALA A 211 104.76 -25.88 26.12
C ALA A 211 104.24 -25.40 27.49
N CYS A 212 105.09 -25.41 28.54
CA CYS A 212 104.85 -24.96 29.93
C CYS A 212 103.38 -24.91 30.39
N GLU A 213 102.73 -26.07 30.48
CA GLU A 213 101.26 -26.25 30.57
C GLU A 213 100.55 -25.18 31.43
N LYS A 214 100.83 -25.08 32.74
CA LYS A 214 100.10 -24.13 33.60
C LYS A 214 100.29 -22.65 33.25
N CYS A 215 101.45 -22.22 32.75
CA CYS A 215 101.69 -20.81 32.41
C CYS A 215 101.21 -20.48 30.99
N THR A 216 101.35 -21.42 30.06
CA THR A 216 100.96 -21.23 28.66
C THR A 216 99.46 -21.45 28.45
N GLU A 217 98.83 -22.39 29.17
CA GLU A 217 97.35 -22.51 29.24
C GLU A 217 96.75 -21.25 29.86
N SER A 218 97.28 -20.76 30.99
CA SER A 218 96.81 -19.50 31.60
C SER A 218 96.93 -18.32 30.62
N SER A 219 98.04 -18.22 29.87
CA SER A 219 98.23 -17.18 28.85
C SER A 219 97.27 -17.34 27.67
N GLN A 220 97.03 -18.57 27.18
CA GLN A 220 96.05 -18.85 26.13
C GLN A 220 94.60 -18.60 26.57
N ILE A 221 94.26 -18.92 27.82
CA ILE A 221 92.96 -18.64 28.43
C ILE A 221 92.77 -17.13 28.56
N VAL A 222 93.77 -16.39 29.06
CA VAL A 222 93.73 -14.91 29.11
C VAL A 222 93.60 -14.30 27.71
N LEU A 223 94.26 -14.85 26.69
CA LEU A 223 94.11 -14.42 25.29
C LEU A 223 92.72 -14.71 24.72
N LYS A 224 92.15 -15.91 24.97
CA LYS A 224 90.78 -16.26 24.58
C LYS A 224 89.77 -15.34 25.26
N ILE A 225 89.84 -15.19 26.58
CA ILE A 225 88.99 -14.29 27.36
C ILE A 225 89.12 -12.84 26.86
N LYS A 226 90.34 -12.36 26.54
CA LYS A 226 90.55 -11.01 26.00
C LYS A 226 89.93 -10.81 24.62
N ASN A 227 89.99 -11.82 23.75
CA ASN A 227 89.34 -11.79 22.44
C ASN A 227 87.81 -11.88 22.56
N GLU A 228 87.28 -12.74 23.40
CA GLU A 228 85.84 -12.85 23.71
C GLU A 228 85.32 -11.55 24.34
N LEU A 229 86.07 -10.93 25.25
CA LEU A 229 85.74 -9.63 25.83
C LEU A 229 85.70 -8.52 24.76
N LYS A 230 86.62 -8.57 23.78
CA LYS A 230 86.65 -7.64 22.65
C LYS A 230 85.44 -7.83 21.72
N ILE A 231 85.07 -9.08 21.43
CA ILE A 231 83.87 -9.43 20.66
C ILE A 231 82.62 -8.95 21.39
N ASN A 232 82.51 -9.21 22.69
CA ASN A 232 81.38 -8.78 23.51
C ASN A 232 81.30 -7.24 23.64
N GLN A 233 82.42 -6.53 23.76
CA GLN A 233 82.44 -5.07 23.72
C GLN A 233 81.90 -4.51 22.38
N ASN A 234 82.32 -5.11 21.26
CA ASN A 234 81.84 -4.71 19.94
C ASN A 234 80.34 -5.03 19.77
N LEU A 235 79.89 -6.21 20.21
CA LEU A 235 78.48 -6.60 20.17
C LEU A 235 77.61 -5.64 21.02
N MET A 236 78.08 -5.27 22.22
CA MET A 236 77.38 -4.33 23.09
C MET A 236 77.35 -2.90 22.52
N SER A 237 78.36 -2.47 21.77
CA SER A 237 78.31 -1.17 21.07
C SER A 237 77.34 -1.20 19.89
N GLU A 238 77.29 -2.31 19.14
CA GLU A 238 76.35 -2.50 18.04
C GLU A 238 74.89 -2.60 18.53
N MET A 239 74.64 -3.31 19.64
CA MET A 239 73.32 -3.36 20.28
C MET A 239 72.88 -2.00 20.81
N ARG A 240 73.78 -1.22 21.43
CA ARG A 240 73.47 0.14 21.90
C ARG A 240 73.05 1.04 20.73
N LYS A 241 73.78 1.00 19.62
CA LYS A 241 73.44 1.77 18.42
C LYS A 241 72.09 1.37 17.83
N LYS A 242 71.80 0.06 17.73
CA LYS A 242 70.49 -0.44 17.29
C LYS A 242 69.33 0.00 18.20
N LEU A 243 69.59 0.16 19.51
CA LEU A 243 68.61 0.68 20.46
C LEU A 243 68.35 2.18 20.25
N GLU A 244 69.41 2.97 20.06
CA GLU A 244 69.31 4.41 19.76
C GLU A 244 68.58 4.67 18.43
N ASP A 245 68.89 3.90 17.37
CA ASP A 245 68.21 3.97 16.08
C ASP A 245 66.72 3.59 16.19
N ALA A 246 66.37 2.62 17.05
CA ALA A 246 65.00 2.17 17.28
C ALA A 246 64.17 3.19 18.09
N ASP A 247 64.74 3.82 19.12
CA ASP A 247 64.07 4.86 19.90
C ASP A 247 63.75 6.10 19.05
N GLU A 248 64.68 6.51 18.17
CA GLU A 248 64.47 7.64 17.26
C GLU A 248 63.43 7.31 16.17
N GLN A 249 63.35 6.06 15.68
CA GLN A 249 62.24 5.62 14.84
C GLN A 249 60.90 5.64 15.59
N HIS A 250 60.85 5.09 16.80
CA HIS A 250 59.63 5.04 17.61
C HIS A 250 59.08 6.45 17.89
N LYS A 251 59.97 7.41 18.19
CA LYS A 251 59.65 8.83 18.40
C LYS A 251 59.03 9.49 17.17
N LYS A 252 59.54 9.20 15.95
CA LYS A 252 58.95 9.70 14.69
C LYS A 252 57.55 9.15 14.45
N VAL A 253 57.36 7.84 14.63
CA VAL A 253 56.03 7.19 14.51
C VAL A 253 55.02 7.77 15.50
N LEU A 254 55.47 8.10 16.72
CA LEU A 254 54.63 8.72 17.75
C LEU A 254 54.11 10.12 17.34
N GLU A 255 54.95 10.96 16.74
CA GLU A 255 54.54 12.28 16.26
C GLU A 255 53.68 12.24 14.99
N GLU A 256 53.88 11.25 14.11
CA GLU A 256 52.97 11.01 12.99
C GLU A 256 51.58 10.59 13.48
N ARG A 257 51.49 9.64 14.42
CA ARG A 257 50.22 9.24 15.04
C ARG A 257 49.50 10.39 15.74
N LYS A 258 50.22 11.29 16.44
CA LYS A 258 49.60 12.48 17.05
C LYS A 258 48.95 13.40 16.00
N LYS A 259 49.61 13.60 14.85
CA LYS A 259 49.04 14.39 13.73
C LYS A 259 47.80 13.73 13.14
N GLU A 260 47.80 12.40 12.96
CA GLU A 260 46.63 11.66 12.51
C GLU A 260 45.45 11.77 13.49
N ILE A 261 45.69 11.58 14.79
CA ILE A 261 44.67 11.72 15.84
C ILE A 261 44.06 13.13 15.82
N GLY A 262 44.89 14.18 15.72
CA GLY A 262 44.42 15.57 15.61
C GLY A 262 43.57 15.83 14.36
N ASN A 263 43.88 15.19 13.23
CA ASN A 263 43.09 15.27 12.00
C ASN A 263 41.77 14.48 12.08
N LEU A 264 41.77 13.34 12.77
CA LEU A 264 40.55 12.57 13.04
C LEU A 264 39.61 13.32 13.99
N GLN A 265 40.14 13.98 15.02
CA GLN A 265 39.33 14.77 15.95
C GLN A 265 38.58 15.90 15.22
N LYS A 266 39.26 16.67 14.37
CA LYS A 266 38.63 17.71 13.53
C LYS A 266 37.50 17.17 12.63
N LYS A 267 37.63 15.94 12.14
CA LYS A 267 36.57 15.26 11.34
C LYS A 267 35.39 14.84 12.21
N ILE A 268 35.64 14.40 13.45
CA ILE A 268 34.60 14.09 14.43
C ILE A 268 33.83 15.37 14.80
N ASP A 269 34.53 16.46 15.12
CA ASP A 269 33.94 17.74 15.56
C ASP A 269 33.06 18.38 14.46
N THR A 270 33.50 18.31 13.20
CA THR A 270 32.69 18.76 12.05
C THR A 270 31.48 17.85 11.80
N GLN A 271 31.61 16.53 12.02
CA GLN A 271 30.49 15.59 11.88
C GLN A 271 29.46 15.73 13.02
N THR A 272 29.87 15.99 14.27
CA THR A 272 28.95 16.28 15.37
C THR A 272 28.23 17.61 15.14
N LYS A 273 28.93 18.66 14.72
CA LYS A 273 28.30 19.95 14.35
C LYS A 273 27.20 19.75 13.30
N TRP A 274 27.50 19.05 12.20
CA TRP A 274 26.53 18.82 11.12
C TRP A 274 25.32 17.96 11.58
N LYS A 275 25.53 17.00 12.49
CA LYS A 275 24.43 16.23 13.09
C LYS A 275 23.49 17.11 13.91
N THR A 276 24.02 18.04 14.69
CA THR A 276 23.22 18.97 15.51
C THR A 276 22.40 19.92 14.63
N GLU A 277 23.02 20.53 13.62
CA GLU A 277 22.34 21.41 12.66
C GLU A 277 21.22 20.68 11.90
N ASN A 278 21.46 19.43 11.47
CA ASN A 278 20.46 18.60 10.79
C ASN A 278 19.28 18.22 11.72
N LEU A 279 19.56 17.94 13.00
CA LEU A 279 18.53 17.67 14.00
C LEU A 279 17.65 18.91 14.24
N GLU A 280 18.23 20.10 14.28
CA GLU A 280 17.47 21.34 14.46
C GLU A 280 16.64 21.71 13.22
N LEU A 281 17.20 21.54 12.02
CA LEU A 281 16.44 21.69 10.75
C LEU A 281 15.23 20.75 10.70
N LYS A 282 15.36 19.51 11.16
CA LYS A 282 14.22 18.57 11.24
C LYS A 282 13.11 19.04 12.18
N LYS A 283 13.44 19.65 13.32
CA LYS A 283 12.44 20.24 14.23
C LYS A 283 11.68 21.38 13.55
N ARG A 284 12.41 22.34 12.97
CA ARG A 284 11.82 23.50 12.25
C ARG A 284 10.92 23.07 11.08
N ILE A 285 11.32 22.04 10.32
CA ILE A 285 10.49 21.48 9.24
C ILE A 285 9.18 20.88 9.80
N SER A 286 9.24 20.18 10.93
CA SER A 286 8.03 19.62 11.58
C SER A 286 7.09 20.72 12.08
N GLU A 287 7.60 21.80 12.66
CA GLU A 287 6.83 22.93 13.15
C GLU A 287 6.09 23.66 12.02
N ILE A 288 6.81 23.99 10.93
CA ILE A 288 6.24 24.63 9.73
C ILE A 288 5.17 23.75 9.08
N SER A 289 5.40 22.43 9.01
CA SER A 289 4.43 21.49 8.44
C SER A 289 3.13 21.43 9.24
N ASN A 290 3.20 21.54 10.57
CA ASN A 290 2.02 21.50 11.42
C ASN A 290 1.21 22.80 11.32
N GLN A 291 1.87 23.96 11.43
CA GLN A 291 1.24 25.28 11.32
C GLN A 291 0.49 25.45 9.99
N LYS A 292 1.11 25.06 8.87
CA LYS A 292 0.50 25.18 7.54
C LYS A 292 -0.71 24.27 7.36
N ASN A 293 -0.78 23.12 8.04
CA ASN A 293 -1.97 22.27 8.01
C ASN A 293 -3.11 22.87 8.84
N GLU A 294 -2.80 23.42 10.02
CA GLU A 294 -3.78 24.04 10.92
C GLU A 294 -4.45 25.27 10.30
N GLU A 295 -3.68 26.17 9.66
CA GLU A 295 -4.22 27.35 8.98
C GLU A 295 -5.15 26.98 7.81
N ASN A 296 -4.78 25.97 7.02
CA ASN A 296 -5.61 25.48 5.91
C ASN A 296 -6.91 24.82 6.41
N LEU A 297 -6.85 24.08 7.53
CA LEU A 297 -8.04 23.51 8.16
C LEU A 297 -8.96 24.63 8.68
N LEU A 298 -8.43 25.61 9.40
CA LEU A 298 -9.19 26.72 9.95
C LEU A 298 -9.89 27.55 8.86
N LYS A 299 -9.21 27.80 7.73
CA LYS A 299 -9.82 28.46 6.57
C LYS A 299 -10.98 27.65 6.01
N ARG A 300 -10.80 26.34 5.83
CA ARG A 300 -11.82 25.45 5.27
C ARG A 300 -13.03 25.26 6.20
N VAL A 301 -12.82 25.31 7.52
CA VAL A 301 -13.92 25.34 8.51
C VAL A 301 -14.76 26.60 8.33
N LYS A 302 -14.16 27.79 8.24
CA LYS A 302 -14.89 29.04 8.00
C LYS A 302 -15.66 29.06 6.67
N GLU A 303 -15.09 28.49 5.61
CA GLU A 303 -15.79 28.33 4.33
C GLU A 303 -17.04 27.44 4.47
N LEU A 304 -16.95 26.35 5.23
CA LEU A 304 -18.07 25.45 5.51
C LEU A 304 -19.12 26.09 6.43
N GLU A 305 -18.72 26.82 7.46
CA GLU A 305 -19.62 27.56 8.36
C GLU A 305 -20.48 28.57 7.61
N ASN A 306 -19.84 29.40 6.77
CA ASN A 306 -20.55 30.38 5.91
C ASN A 306 -21.54 29.68 4.96
N THR A 307 -21.12 28.58 4.34
CA THR A 307 -21.98 27.78 3.44
C THR A 307 -23.17 27.17 4.19
N GLY A 308 -22.96 26.73 5.44
CA GLY A 308 -24.00 26.22 6.32
C GLY A 308 -25.07 27.27 6.61
N GLN A 309 -24.67 28.48 7.03
CA GLN A 309 -25.58 29.59 7.32
C GLN A 309 -26.38 30.05 6.08
N GLU A 310 -25.79 30.00 4.88
CA GLU A 310 -26.53 30.33 3.65
C GLU A 310 -27.59 29.27 3.32
N ASN A 311 -27.28 27.99 3.56
CA ASN A 311 -28.22 26.90 3.34
C ASN A 311 -29.34 26.86 4.38
N GLU A 312 -29.05 27.19 5.65
CA GLU A 312 -30.05 27.34 6.72
C GLU A 312 -31.10 28.39 6.33
N LYS A 313 -30.68 29.58 5.89
CA LYS A 313 -31.57 30.63 5.37
C LYS A 313 -32.40 30.19 4.16
N LYS A 314 -31.85 29.34 3.28
CA LYS A 314 -32.61 28.78 2.15
C LYS A 314 -33.68 27.80 2.64
N ILE A 315 -33.37 26.98 3.64
CA ILE A 315 -34.33 26.04 4.26
C ILE A 315 -35.45 26.83 4.95
N GLU A 316 -35.15 27.86 5.74
CA GLU A 316 -36.17 28.73 6.37
C GLU A 316 -37.12 29.35 5.33
N ASN A 317 -36.57 29.88 4.22
CA ASN A 317 -37.37 30.46 3.14
C ASN A 317 -38.28 29.42 2.43
N LEU A 318 -37.79 28.19 2.26
CA LEU A 318 -38.57 27.09 1.69
C LEU A 318 -39.69 26.64 2.64
N ILE A 319 -39.41 26.50 3.94
CA ILE A 319 -40.43 26.18 4.96
C ILE A 319 -41.53 27.25 4.95
N ALA A 320 -41.16 28.53 4.97
CA ALA A 320 -42.12 29.63 4.90
C ALA A 320 -42.93 29.65 3.59
N MET A 321 -42.39 29.13 2.48
CA MET A 321 -43.11 28.98 1.23
C MET A 321 -44.10 27.80 1.26
N ILE A 322 -43.70 26.66 1.82
CA ILE A 322 -44.57 25.48 2.00
C ILE A 322 -45.79 25.86 2.85
N SER A 323 -45.59 26.51 4.01
CA SER A 323 -46.72 26.92 4.86
C SER A 323 -47.69 27.88 4.19
N ARG A 324 -47.22 28.75 3.27
CA ARG A 324 -48.11 29.58 2.46
C ARG A 324 -48.91 28.76 1.43
N MET A 325 -48.31 27.72 0.87
CA MET A 325 -48.98 26.82 -0.07
C MET A 325 -50.05 25.97 0.65
N GLU A 326 -49.72 25.40 1.82
CA GLU A 326 -50.65 24.65 2.67
C GLU A 326 -51.89 25.50 3.02
N MET A 327 -51.69 26.76 3.46
CA MET A 327 -52.79 27.70 3.72
C MET A 327 -53.63 28.08 2.49
N THR A 328 -53.08 27.95 1.27
CA THR A 328 -53.89 28.14 0.04
C THR A 328 -54.61 26.87 -0.35
N GLU A 329 -54.02 25.70 -0.14
CA GLU A 329 -54.65 24.41 -0.42
C GLU A 329 -55.87 24.19 0.47
N GLU A 330 -55.76 24.46 1.78
CA GLU A 330 -56.87 24.41 2.74
C GLU A 330 -58.07 25.25 2.27
N LYS A 331 -57.82 26.51 1.87
CA LYS A 331 -58.87 27.40 1.32
C LYS A 331 -59.51 26.86 0.03
N TYR A 332 -58.75 26.21 -0.84
CA TYR A 332 -59.33 25.58 -2.04
C TYR A 332 -60.17 24.36 -1.68
N GLN A 333 -59.78 23.56 -0.67
CA GLN A 333 -60.59 22.44 -0.18
C GLN A 333 -61.91 22.91 0.46
N ASP A 334 -61.89 24.01 1.21
CA ASP A 334 -63.11 24.64 1.75
C ASP A 334 -64.07 25.06 0.62
N ILE A 335 -63.56 25.77 -0.40
CA ILE A 335 -64.35 26.21 -1.56
C ILE A 335 -64.94 25.01 -2.32
N ILE A 336 -64.13 23.98 -2.59
CA ILE A 336 -64.58 22.75 -3.27
C ILE A 336 -65.69 22.06 -2.45
N THR A 337 -65.54 22.02 -1.13
CA THR A 337 -66.53 21.43 -0.21
C THR A 337 -67.84 22.23 -0.19
N GLU A 338 -67.78 23.57 -0.17
CA GLU A 338 -68.95 24.42 -0.21
C GLU A 338 -69.72 24.27 -1.53
N GLU A 339 -69.03 24.24 -2.67
CA GLU A 339 -69.63 24.05 -3.99
C GLU A 339 -70.22 22.65 -4.19
N ASP A 340 -69.57 21.59 -3.71
CA ASP A 340 -70.15 20.24 -3.70
C ASP A 340 -71.44 20.17 -2.85
N GLN A 341 -71.49 20.85 -1.70
CA GLN A 341 -72.71 20.98 -0.89
C GLN A 341 -73.81 21.79 -1.58
N LYS A 342 -73.47 22.84 -2.34
CA LYS A 342 -74.44 23.58 -3.18
C LYS A 342 -74.98 22.69 -4.30
N PHE A 343 -74.11 21.97 -5.00
CA PHE A 343 -74.50 21.06 -6.09
C PHE A 343 -75.38 19.91 -5.60
N LYS A 344 -75.07 19.32 -4.43
CA LYS A 344 -75.91 18.30 -3.79
C LYS A 344 -77.31 18.79 -3.46
N ARG A 345 -77.45 20.02 -2.94
CA ARG A 345 -78.75 20.67 -2.69
C ARG A 345 -79.53 20.89 -3.98
N LEU A 346 -78.92 21.55 -4.97
CA LEU A 346 -79.54 21.80 -6.26
C LEU A 346 -80.02 20.52 -6.96
N ARG A 347 -79.24 19.43 -6.86
CA ARG A 347 -79.62 18.11 -7.37
C ARG A 347 -80.83 17.52 -6.64
N LEU A 348 -80.92 17.67 -5.32
CA LEU A 348 -82.06 17.21 -4.53
C LEU A 348 -83.32 18.02 -4.87
N ASP A 349 -83.21 19.35 -4.97
CA ASP A 349 -84.31 20.23 -5.37
C ASP A 349 -84.85 19.88 -6.76
N PHE A 350 -83.94 19.58 -7.71
CA PHE A 350 -84.32 19.10 -9.05
C PHE A 350 -85.04 17.75 -9.04
N ILE A 351 -84.59 16.79 -8.22
CA ILE A 351 -85.26 15.49 -8.06
C ILE A 351 -86.66 15.68 -7.49
N ASN A 352 -86.81 16.44 -6.40
CA ASN A 352 -88.10 16.72 -5.76
C ASN A 352 -89.07 17.42 -6.72
N ALA A 353 -88.61 18.41 -7.49
CA ALA A 353 -89.43 19.10 -8.48
C ALA A 353 -89.87 18.17 -9.64
N SER A 354 -88.98 17.29 -10.09
CA SER A 354 -89.30 16.26 -11.10
C SER A 354 -90.34 15.26 -10.59
N GLU A 355 -90.22 14.80 -9.35
CA GLU A 355 -91.19 13.89 -8.71
C GLU A 355 -92.57 14.56 -8.54
N SER A 356 -92.61 15.81 -8.06
CA SER A 356 -93.86 16.60 -7.97
C SER A 356 -94.55 16.74 -9.33
N TRP A 357 -93.81 17.16 -10.36
CA TRP A 357 -94.35 17.32 -11.71
C TRP A 357 -94.87 16.01 -12.30
N ASN A 358 -94.18 14.89 -12.07
CA ASN A 358 -94.64 13.58 -12.51
C ASN A 358 -95.93 13.16 -11.78
N SER A 359 -96.06 13.48 -10.49
CA SER A 359 -97.29 13.23 -9.70
C SER A 359 -98.47 14.07 -10.21
N GLU A 360 -98.29 15.38 -10.39
CA GLU A 360 -99.30 16.28 -10.96
C GLU A 360 -99.76 15.84 -12.35
N LYS A 361 -98.81 15.44 -13.21
CA LYS A 361 -99.08 14.90 -14.54
C LYS A 361 -99.89 13.59 -14.49
N GLN A 362 -99.60 12.70 -13.54
CA GLN A 362 -100.39 11.47 -13.35
C GLN A 362 -101.80 11.79 -12.87
N GLN A 363 -101.97 12.70 -11.90
CA GLN A 363 -103.27 13.15 -11.42
C GLN A 363 -104.12 13.74 -12.56
N LEU A 364 -103.56 14.69 -13.33
CA LEU A 364 -104.25 15.30 -14.46
C LEU A 364 -104.66 14.27 -15.53
N HIS A 365 -103.83 13.25 -15.77
CA HIS A 365 -104.18 12.16 -16.67
C HIS A 365 -105.38 11.35 -16.18
N GLN A 366 -105.44 11.03 -14.88
CA GLN A 366 -106.59 10.33 -14.28
C GLN A 366 -107.86 11.18 -14.29
N GLU A 367 -107.76 12.49 -14.05
CA GLU A 367 -108.88 13.42 -14.15
C GLU A 367 -109.45 13.48 -15.58
N ILE A 368 -108.58 13.51 -16.60
CA ILE A 368 -108.98 13.45 -18.02
C ILE A 368 -109.69 12.14 -18.34
N LEU A 369 -109.13 10.99 -17.92
CA LEU A 369 -109.77 9.68 -18.13
C LEU A 369 -111.16 9.61 -17.48
N THR A 370 -111.26 10.03 -16.21
CA THR A 370 -112.52 10.06 -15.44
C THR A 370 -113.55 11.01 -16.05
N ARG A 371 -113.12 12.11 -16.69
CA ARG A 371 -114.01 13.03 -17.39
C ARG A 371 -114.49 12.45 -18.72
N ASN A 372 -113.61 11.81 -19.47
CA ASN A 372 -113.96 11.17 -20.74
C ASN A 372 -114.94 10.01 -20.54
N GLN A 373 -114.77 9.20 -19.48
CA GLN A 373 -115.71 8.14 -19.12
C GLN A 373 -117.11 8.72 -18.83
N ARG A 374 -117.23 9.76 -18.00
CA ARG A 374 -118.51 10.40 -17.70
C ARG A 374 -119.21 10.99 -18.93
N ILE A 375 -118.44 11.48 -19.91
CA ILE A 375 -118.99 11.94 -21.19
C ILE A 375 -119.56 10.76 -22.00
N GLN A 376 -118.88 9.61 -22.01
CA GLN A 376 -119.39 8.40 -22.67
C GLN A 376 -120.66 7.88 -21.99
N GLU A 377 -120.70 7.83 -20.65
CA GLU A 377 -121.88 7.45 -19.87
C GLU A 377 -123.08 8.37 -20.18
N PHE A 378 -122.88 9.69 -20.17
CA PHE A 378 -123.93 10.66 -20.52
C PHE A 378 -124.46 10.49 -21.96
N HIS A 379 -123.61 10.12 -22.93
CA HIS A 379 -124.07 9.84 -24.29
C HIS A 379 -124.90 8.55 -24.38
N VAL A 380 -124.62 7.55 -23.56
CA VAL A 380 -125.41 6.30 -23.49
C VAL A 380 -126.76 6.54 -22.80
N GLU A 381 -126.84 7.39 -21.78
CA GLU A 381 -128.10 7.69 -21.08
C GLU A 381 -129.09 8.56 -21.88
N ASN A 382 -128.62 9.27 -22.90
CA ASN A 382 -129.42 10.20 -23.72
C ASN A 382 -129.60 9.73 -25.19
N SER A 383 -129.36 8.45 -25.48
CA SER A 383 -129.57 7.81 -26.79
C SER A 383 -130.66 6.74 -26.73
#